data_AF-A0A955ZQR7-F1
#
_entry.id   AF-A0A955ZQR7-F1
#
_cell.length_a   1.000
_cell.length_b   1.000
_cell.length_c   1.000
_cell.angle_alpha   90.00
_cell.angle_beta   90.00
_cell.angle_gamma   90.00
#
_symmetry.space_group_name_H-M   'P 1'
#
loop_
_entity.id
_entity.type
_entity.pdbx_description
1 polymer ?
#
loop_
_entity_poly.entity_id
_entity_poly.type
_entity_poly.pdbx_seq_one_letter_code
_entity_poly.pdbx_strand_id
1 'polypeptide(L)'
;MMSFMREGGVGMWFVLALGLLSLAAAVRFAMAPDEKRVATVRSLTWATLFNTVGAIIAGFAAVGSHVPANAEWAMSPKIHLIVMVGISEALANGILGFALLSLTWLVMAVGHRRLAALG
;
A
#
# COMPACT_ATOMS: atom_id res chain seq x y z
N MET A 1 14.15 -8.22 -0.71
CA MET A 1 13.56 -6.98 -0.16
C MET A 1 13.95 -5.75 -0.96
N MET A 2 15.25 -5.47 -1.21
CA MET A 2 15.62 -4.38 -2.12
C MET A 2 15.12 -4.56 -3.56
N SER A 3 15.05 -5.80 -4.08
CA SER A 3 14.44 -6.10 -5.38
C SER A 3 12.94 -5.76 -5.39
N PHE A 4 12.21 -6.23 -4.39
CA PHE A 4 10.78 -5.94 -4.18
C PHE A 4 10.48 -4.43 -4.13
N MET A 5 11.36 -3.65 -3.46
CA MET A 5 11.23 -2.19 -3.40
C MET A 5 11.55 -1.47 -4.71
N ARG A 6 12.42 -2.06 -5.52
CA ARG A 6 12.79 -1.53 -6.84
C ARG A 6 11.75 -1.88 -7.90
N GLU A 7 11.14 -3.06 -7.77
CA GLU A 7 10.09 -3.61 -8.65
C GLU A 7 8.75 -2.89 -8.48
N GLY A 8 8.34 -2.51 -7.25
CA GLY A 8 7.08 -1.80 -7.04
C GLY A 8 7.00 -0.37 -7.63
N GLY A 9 8.10 0.13 -8.20
CA GLY A 9 8.18 1.46 -8.79
C GLY A 9 7.99 2.60 -7.78
N VAL A 10 7.73 3.81 -8.30
CA VAL A 10 7.59 5.03 -7.47
C VAL A 10 6.37 4.94 -6.54
N GLY A 11 5.29 4.26 -6.95
CA GLY A 11 4.09 4.07 -6.15
C GLY A 11 4.37 3.38 -4.80
N MET A 12 5.36 2.49 -4.76
CA MET A 12 5.66 1.71 -3.56
C MET A 12 6.16 2.56 -2.40
N TRP A 13 6.91 3.63 -2.70
CA TRP A 13 7.40 4.57 -1.69
C TRP A 13 6.26 5.33 -1.01
N PHE A 14 5.26 5.74 -1.78
CA PHE A 14 4.07 6.40 -1.23
C PHE A 14 3.24 5.43 -0.38
N VAL A 15 3.06 4.18 -0.85
CA VAL A 15 2.37 3.14 -0.08
C VAL A 15 3.07 2.88 1.24
N LEU A 16 4.39 2.73 1.20
CA LEU A 16 5.21 2.53 2.40
C LEU A 16 5.10 3.72 3.36
N ALA A 17 5.25 4.95 2.87
CA ALA A 17 5.19 6.15 3.70
C ALA A 17 3.84 6.31 4.40
N LEU A 18 2.73 6.21 3.65
CA LEU A 18 1.38 6.34 4.23
C LEU A 18 1.01 5.15 5.13
N GLY A 19 1.42 3.94 4.76
CA GLY A 19 1.21 2.75 5.58
C GLY A 19 1.98 2.80 6.90
N LEU A 20 3.23 3.27 6.90
CA LEU A 20 4.01 3.49 8.12
C LEU A 20 3.42 4.61 8.99
N LEU A 21 2.95 5.71 8.39
CA LEU A 21 2.26 6.77 9.13
C LEU A 21 0.98 6.26 9.79
N SER A 22 0.19 5.45 9.08
CA SER A 22 -1.02 4.81 9.62
C SER A 22 -0.69 3.89 10.78
N LEU A 23 0.33 3.05 10.62
CA LEU A 23 0.78 2.12 11.66
C LEU A 23 1.31 2.88 12.89
N ALA A 24 2.11 3.92 12.71
CA ALA A 24 2.63 4.75 13.80
C ALA A 24 1.49 5.45 14.56
N ALA A 25 0.48 5.96 13.85
CA ALA A 25 -0.70 6.55 14.47
C ALA A 25 -1.50 5.50 15.27
N ALA A 26 -1.65 4.29 14.75
CA ALA A 26 -2.30 3.18 15.46
C ALA A 26 -1.53 2.76 16.71
N VAL A 27 -0.19 2.66 16.63
CA VAL A 27 0.66 2.37 17.81
C VAL A 27 0.50 3.46 18.86
N ARG A 28 0.52 4.74 18.45
CA ARG A 28 0.30 5.87 19.36
C ARG A 28 -1.09 5.85 20.02
N PHE A 29 -2.12 5.46 19.28
CA PHE A 29 -3.46 5.23 19.83
C PHE A 29 -3.48 4.05 20.80
N ALA A 30 -2.86 2.92 20.45
CA ALA A 30 -2.82 1.74 21.29
C ALA A 30 -2.08 1.99 22.61
N MET A 31 -1.02 2.80 22.61
CA MET A 31 -0.27 3.17 23.81
C MET A 31 -1.03 4.12 24.74
N ALA A 32 -1.72 5.10 24.18
CA ALA A 32 -2.50 6.10 24.91
C ALA A 32 -3.86 6.30 24.21
N PRO A 33 -4.87 5.47 24.58
CA PRO A 33 -6.17 5.46 23.93
C PRO A 33 -6.93 6.77 24.18
N ASP A 34 -7.43 7.35 23.10
CA ASP A 34 -8.23 8.58 23.09
C ASP A 34 -9.14 8.52 21.85
N GLU A 35 -10.42 8.81 22.04
CA GLU A 35 -11.42 8.80 20.96
C GLU A 35 -11.02 9.71 19.80
N LYS A 36 -10.38 10.86 20.08
CA LYS A 36 -9.94 11.79 19.04
C LYS A 36 -8.89 11.16 18.11
N ARG A 37 -8.07 10.25 18.63
CA ARG A 37 -7.02 9.57 17.85
C ARG A 37 -7.58 8.50 16.93
N VAL A 38 -8.75 7.92 17.26
CA VAL A 38 -9.44 6.95 16.39
C VAL A 38 -9.79 7.59 15.05
N ALA A 39 -10.31 8.81 15.07
CA ALA A 39 -10.64 9.56 13.86
C ALA A 39 -9.40 9.78 12.98
N THR A 40 -8.25 10.14 13.58
CA THR A 40 -6.99 10.31 12.87
C THR A 40 -6.51 9.02 12.22
N VAL A 41 -6.49 7.90 12.96
CA VAL A 41 -6.07 6.60 12.39
C VAL A 41 -7.00 6.19 11.25
N ARG A 42 -8.31 6.37 11.41
CA ARG A 42 -9.28 6.05 10.35
C ARG A 42 -9.02 6.86 9.08
N SER A 43 -8.79 8.16 9.18
CA SER A 43 -8.45 9.00 8.02
C SER A 43 -7.15 8.57 7.35
N LEU A 44 -6.12 8.22 8.12
CA LEU A 44 -4.84 7.71 7.58
C LEU A 44 -4.99 6.33 6.91
N THR A 45 -5.83 5.44 7.45
CA THR A 45 -6.12 4.15 6.80
C THR A 45 -6.84 4.35 5.46
N TRP A 46 -7.76 5.30 5.35
CA TRP A 46 -8.39 5.64 4.06
C TRP A 46 -7.40 6.23 3.07
N ALA A 47 -6.54 7.16 3.51
CA ALA A 47 -5.49 7.72 2.66
C ALA A 47 -4.55 6.63 2.13
N THR A 48 -4.13 5.70 3.00
CA THR A 48 -3.30 4.55 2.63
C THR A 48 -4.02 3.62 1.66
N LEU A 49 -5.31 3.34 1.89
CA LEU A 49 -6.11 2.50 0.99
C LEU A 49 -6.23 3.12 -0.40
N PHE A 50 -6.63 4.40 -0.49
CA PHE A 50 -6.75 5.08 -1.78
C PHE A 50 -5.42 5.17 -2.51
N ASN A 51 -4.33 5.44 -1.79
CA ASN A 51 -3.00 5.42 -2.37
C ASN A 51 -2.58 4.02 -2.84
N THR A 52 -2.90 2.96 -2.09
CA THR A 52 -2.59 1.57 -2.48
C THR A 52 -3.34 1.19 -3.76
N VAL A 53 -4.63 1.48 -3.83
CA VAL A 53 -5.44 1.25 -5.03
C VAL A 53 -4.94 2.10 -6.20
N GLY A 54 -4.61 3.37 -5.96
CA GLY A 54 -4.03 4.26 -6.96
C GLY A 54 -2.70 3.75 -7.51
N ALA A 55 -1.82 3.23 -6.65
CA ALA A 55 -0.53 2.65 -7.05
C ALA A 55 -0.72 1.39 -7.90
N ILE A 56 -1.68 0.52 -7.56
CA ILE A 56 -2.04 -0.64 -8.38
C ILE A 56 -2.52 -0.19 -9.77
N ILE A 57 -3.46 0.76 -9.81
CA ILE A 57 -4.02 1.29 -11.07
C ILE A 57 -2.91 1.93 -11.91
N ALA A 58 -2.02 2.71 -11.29
CA ALA A 58 -0.89 3.32 -11.98
C ALA A 58 0.06 2.27 -12.57
N GLY A 59 0.31 1.17 -11.86
CA GLY A 59 1.09 0.05 -12.36
C GLY A 59 0.47 -0.60 -13.61
N PHE A 60 -0.83 -0.91 -13.56
CA PHE A 60 -1.54 -1.43 -14.74
C PHE A 60 -1.55 -0.44 -15.91
N ALA A 61 -1.77 0.85 -15.63
CA ALA A 61 -1.74 1.90 -16.65
C ALA A 61 -0.35 2.04 -17.28
N ALA A 62 0.72 1.90 -16.49
CA ALA A 62 2.10 1.92 -16.98
C ALA A 62 2.34 0.77 -17.97
N VAL A 63 1.92 -0.46 -17.65
CA VAL A 63 2.02 -1.60 -18.56
C VAL A 63 1.23 -1.34 -19.84
N GLY A 64 -0.03 -0.92 -19.72
CA GLY A 64 -0.91 -0.68 -20.87
C GLY A 64 -0.48 0.47 -21.78
N SER A 65 0.31 1.42 -21.27
CA SER A 65 0.80 2.57 -22.06
C SER A 65 2.22 2.37 -22.57
N HIS A 66 3.13 1.86 -21.75
CA HIS A 66 4.54 1.77 -22.08
C HIS A 66 4.87 0.55 -22.96
N VAL A 67 4.19 -0.59 -22.77
CA VAL A 67 4.45 -1.77 -23.60
C VAL A 67 4.10 -1.51 -25.07
N PRO A 68 2.93 -0.92 -25.42
CA PRO A 68 2.61 -0.63 -26.81
C PRO A 68 3.41 0.55 -27.39
N ALA A 69 3.77 1.54 -26.57
CA ALA A 69 4.53 2.71 -27.02
C ALA A 69 6.00 2.39 -27.34
N ASN A 70 6.51 1.25 -26.87
CA ASN A 70 7.90 0.84 -27.06
C ASN A 70 7.99 -0.27 -28.11
N ALA A 71 8.44 0.07 -29.32
CA ALA A 71 8.45 -0.85 -30.46
C ALA A 71 9.24 -2.15 -30.19
N GLU A 72 10.31 -2.06 -29.39
CA GLU A 72 11.12 -3.22 -28.97
C GLU A 72 10.30 -4.19 -28.10
N TRP A 73 9.49 -3.68 -27.18
CA TRP A 73 8.66 -4.50 -26.29
C TRP A 73 7.42 -5.03 -27.00
N ALA A 74 6.79 -4.19 -27.83
CA ALA A 74 5.59 -4.54 -28.59
C ALA A 74 5.82 -5.67 -29.60
N MET A 75 7.00 -5.69 -30.24
CA MET A 75 7.38 -6.73 -31.23
C MET A 75 8.14 -7.91 -30.60
N SER A 76 8.35 -7.89 -29.28
CA SER A 76 9.08 -8.95 -28.60
C SER A 76 8.27 -10.26 -28.55
N PRO A 77 8.87 -11.41 -28.92
CA PRO A 77 8.24 -12.73 -28.71
C PRO A 77 7.91 -13.00 -27.22
N LYS A 78 8.53 -12.25 -26.30
CA LYS A 78 8.37 -12.36 -24.85
C LYS A 78 7.42 -11.32 -24.27
N ILE A 79 6.60 -10.66 -25.08
CA ILE A 79 5.64 -9.63 -24.63
C ILE A 79 4.76 -10.11 -23.46
N HIS A 80 4.33 -11.37 -23.48
CA HIS A 80 3.55 -11.98 -22.40
C HIS A 80 4.31 -11.97 -21.06
N LEU A 81 5.61 -12.26 -21.05
CA LEU A 81 6.44 -12.18 -19.84
C LEU A 81 6.60 -10.75 -19.35
N ILE A 82 6.81 -9.79 -20.27
CA ILE A 82 6.94 -8.36 -19.93
C ILE A 82 5.65 -7.86 -19.26
N VAL A 83 4.50 -8.21 -19.83
CA VAL A 83 3.18 -7.88 -19.24
C VAL A 83 3.01 -8.56 -17.88
N MET A 84 3.35 -9.85 -17.74
CA MET A 84 3.24 -10.55 -16.44
C MET A 84 4.13 -9.94 -15.36
N VAL A 85 5.35 -9.51 -15.70
CA VAL A 85 6.24 -8.80 -14.78
C VAL A 85 5.58 -7.50 -14.33
N GLY A 86 5.11 -6.67 -15.25
CA GLY A 86 4.46 -5.40 -14.89
C GLY A 86 3.18 -5.58 -14.06
N ILE A 87 2.40 -6.65 -14.30
CA ILE A 87 1.25 -7.01 -13.45
C ILE A 87 1.74 -7.40 -12.03
N SER A 88 2.80 -8.19 -11.94
CA SER A 88 3.40 -8.58 -10.65
C SER A 88 3.87 -7.35 -9.87
N GLU A 89 4.50 -6.39 -10.54
CA GLU A 89 4.94 -5.11 -9.94
C GLU A 89 3.75 -4.28 -9.44
N ALA A 90 2.65 -4.20 -10.22
CA ALA A 90 1.43 -3.53 -9.80
C ALA A 90 0.81 -4.18 -8.55
N LEU A 91 0.79 -5.51 -8.48
CA LEU A 91 0.25 -6.25 -7.34
C LEU A 91 1.15 -6.20 -6.10
N ALA A 92 2.47 -6.08 -6.26
CA ALA A 92 3.41 -5.91 -5.15
C ALA A 92 3.08 -4.67 -4.31
N ASN A 93 2.66 -3.57 -4.96
CA ASN A 93 2.15 -2.37 -4.28
C ASN A 93 0.92 -2.68 -3.42
N GLY A 94 -0.01 -3.48 -3.96
CA GLY A 94 -1.19 -3.94 -3.24
C GLY A 94 -0.85 -4.76 -2.01
N ILE A 95 0.03 -5.76 -2.16
CA ILE A 95 0.48 -6.63 -1.07
C ILE A 95 1.04 -5.80 0.08
N LEU A 96 1.95 -4.87 -0.20
CA LEU A 96 2.54 -4.02 0.83
C LEU A 96 1.50 -3.14 1.52
N GLY A 97 0.66 -2.45 0.75
CA GLY A 97 -0.34 -1.53 1.28
C GLY A 97 -1.38 -2.22 2.16
N PHE A 98 -1.91 -3.36 1.69
CA PHE A 98 -2.86 -4.15 2.47
C PHE A 98 -2.22 -4.83 3.69
N ALA A 99 -0.95 -5.23 3.62
CA ALA A 99 -0.23 -5.76 4.78
C ALA A 99 -0.07 -4.68 5.88
N LEU A 100 0.35 -3.47 5.51
CA LEU A 100 0.48 -2.35 6.46
C LEU A 100 -0.88 -1.95 7.06
N LEU A 101 -1.94 -1.93 6.24
CA LEU A 101 -3.31 -1.71 6.73
C LEU A 101 -3.74 -2.80 7.70
N SER A 102 -3.50 -4.07 7.38
CA SER A 102 -3.84 -5.20 8.26
C SER A 102 -3.15 -5.08 9.63
N LEU A 103 -1.85 -4.78 9.63
CA LEU A 103 -1.09 -4.52 10.86
C LEU A 103 -1.63 -3.31 11.64
N THR A 104 -1.96 -2.23 10.93
CA THR A 104 -2.55 -1.02 11.53
C THR A 104 -3.86 -1.36 12.25
N TRP A 105 -4.75 -2.12 11.61
CA TRP A 105 -6.03 -2.52 12.20
C TRP A 105 -5.88 -3.52 13.35
N LEU A 106 -4.88 -4.41 13.30
CA LEU A 106 -4.55 -5.30 14.42
C LEU A 106 -4.13 -4.48 15.66
N VAL A 107 -3.29 -3.46 15.47
CA VAL A 107 -2.87 -2.57 16.56
C VAL A 107 -4.05 -1.72 17.07
N MET A 108 -4.92 -1.24 16.16
CA MET A 108 -6.16 -0.54 16.54
C MET A 108 -7.07 -1.41 17.43
N ALA A 109 -7.19 -2.71 17.15
CA ALA A 109 -7.98 -3.61 17.98
C ALA A 109 -7.45 -3.68 19.43
N VAL A 110 -6.13 -3.68 19.61
CA VAL A 110 -5.51 -3.59 20.95
C VAL A 110 -5.85 -2.26 21.61
N GLY A 111 -5.75 -1.14 20.87
CA GLY A 111 -6.10 0.19 21.39
C GLY A 111 -7.57 0.31 21.81
N HIS A 112 -8.50 -0.24 21.02
CA HIS A 112 -9.92 -0.28 21.37
C HIS A 112 -10.19 -1.10 22.63
N ARG A 113 -9.53 -2.26 22.78
CA ARG A 113 -9.63 -3.07 24.00
C ARG A 113 -9.15 -2.30 25.23
N ARG A 114 -8.08 -1.52 25.12
CA ARG A 114 -7.57 -0.69 26.22
C ARG A 114 -8.48 0.50 26.51
N LEU A 115 -9.04 1.14 25.49
CA LEU A 115 -10.02 2.23 25.66
C LEU A 115 -11.25 1.74 26.41
N ALA A 116 -11.79 0.58 26.05
CA ALA A 116 -12.95 -0.02 26.71
C ALA A 116 -12.69 -0.45 28.16
N ALA A 117 -11.43 -0.65 28.57
CA ALA A 117 -11.09 -0.96 29.96
C ALA A 117 -10.92 0.29 30.84
N LEU A 118 -10.91 1.49 30.25
CA LEU A 118 -10.75 2.78 30.94
C LEU A 118 -12.09 3.51 31.17
N GLY A 119 -13.15 3.11 30.46
CA GLY A 119 -14.52 3.63 30.61
C GLY A 119 -15.40 2.63 31.34
#